data_AF-A0A1S3XSS9-F1
#
_entry.id   AF-A0A1S3XSS9-F1
#
_cell.length_a   1.000
_cell.length_b   1.000
_cell.length_c   1.000
_cell.angle_alpha   90.00
_cell.angle_beta   90.00
_cell.angle_gamma   90.00
#
_symmetry.space_group_name_H-M   'P 1'
#
loop_
_entity.id
_entity.type
_entity.pdbx_description
1 polymer ?
#
loop_
_entity_poly.entity_id
_entity_poly.type
_entity_poly.pdbx_seq_one_letter_code
_entity_poly.pdbx_strand_id
1 'polypeptide(L)'
;MYSMRAQLPVQLSRARQCTYGSVAALAVWSKNANWIGYVAISNDETSKRLGRRDITISWRGTVTRLEWIADLMDFLHPISSNKIPCPDPNVKVEYGFLDLYTDKDENCRYCKFSAREQILTEVKRLVEKYPNEKMSITVTGHSLGSALAILSAHDIVTNLESIII
;
A
#
# COMPACT_ATOMS: atom_id res chain seq x y z
N MET A 1 20.52 2.24 9.64
CA MET A 1 19.72 2.04 8.41
C MET A 1 20.15 0.70 7.82
N TYR A 2 19.39 -0.39 8.04
CA TYR A 2 19.80 -1.72 7.59
C TYR A 2 19.66 -1.81 6.06
N SER A 3 20.77 -2.08 5.37
CA SER A 3 20.78 -2.39 3.94
C SER A 3 20.15 -3.78 3.73
N MET A 4 18.84 -3.83 3.50
CA MET A 4 18.17 -5.03 2.98
C MET A 4 18.56 -5.19 1.51
N ARG A 5 19.44 -6.16 1.21
CA ARG A 5 19.61 -6.66 -0.17
C ARG A 5 18.39 -7.54 -0.49
N ALA A 6 17.30 -6.90 -0.90
CA ALA A 6 16.10 -7.59 -1.37
C ALA A 6 16.28 -8.08 -2.82
N GLN A 7 15.50 -9.09 -3.20
CA GLN A 7 15.21 -9.34 -4.62
C GLN A 7 14.51 -8.10 -5.22
N LEU A 8 14.65 -7.82 -6.52
CA LEU A 8 14.17 -6.56 -7.12
C LEU A 8 12.72 -6.25 -6.68
N PRO A 9 12.47 -5.08 -6.06
CA PRO A 9 11.19 -4.78 -5.44
C PRO A 9 10.10 -4.56 -6.48
N VAL A 10 8.88 -5.02 -6.18
CA VAL A 10 7.69 -4.71 -6.98
C VAL A 10 7.24 -3.29 -6.64
N GLN A 11 7.20 -2.43 -7.67
CA GLN A 11 6.76 -1.04 -7.51
C GLN A 11 5.24 -0.94 -7.43
N LEU A 12 4.75 -0.12 -6.50
CA LEU A 12 3.33 0.17 -6.33
C LEU A 12 2.97 1.49 -7.02
N SER A 13 1.87 1.47 -7.78
CA SER A 13 1.30 2.65 -8.44
C SER A 13 -0.11 2.95 -7.93
N ARG A 14 -0.52 4.23 -8.01
CA ARG A 14 -1.91 4.67 -7.78
C ARG A 14 -2.45 5.47 -8.96
N ALA A 15 -3.78 5.51 -9.12
CA ALA A 15 -4.45 6.42 -10.05
C ALA A 15 -4.28 7.90 -9.65
N ARG A 16 -4.36 8.81 -10.63
CA ARG A 16 -4.64 10.23 -10.39
C ARG A 16 -6.15 10.43 -10.56
N GLN A 17 -6.81 11.04 -9.57
CA GLN A 17 -8.09 11.71 -9.80
C GLN A 17 -7.90 12.78 -10.88
N CYS A 18 -8.71 12.73 -11.93
CA CYS A 18 -8.90 13.85 -12.85
C CYS A 18 -9.67 14.95 -12.12
N THR A 19 -8.99 15.73 -11.28
CA THR A 19 -9.56 16.97 -10.75
C THR A 19 -9.65 17.98 -11.89
N TYR A 20 -10.87 18.39 -12.24
CA TYR A 20 -11.12 19.60 -13.04
C TYR A 20 -10.56 20.81 -12.27
N GLY A 21 -9.32 21.21 -12.58
CA GLY A 21 -8.67 22.34 -11.93
C GLY A 21 -7.18 22.34 -12.20
N SER A 22 -6.70 23.41 -12.83
CA SER A 22 -5.30 23.65 -13.15
C SER A 22 -4.40 23.55 -11.91
N VAL A 23 -3.28 22.82 -11.97
CA VAL A 23 -1.89 23.36 -11.98
C VAL A 23 -0.82 22.27 -11.80
N ALA A 24 0.38 22.61 -12.28
CA ALA A 24 1.71 22.07 -11.98
C ALA A 24 2.00 20.59 -12.31
N ALA A 25 2.59 20.39 -13.49
CA ALA A 25 3.30 19.19 -13.89
C ALA A 25 4.54 18.97 -13.00
N LEU A 26 4.47 17.99 -12.10
CA LEU A 26 5.63 17.46 -11.35
C LEU A 26 6.23 16.28 -12.11
N ALA A 27 7.57 16.22 -12.18
CA ALA A 27 8.39 15.20 -12.85
C ALA A 27 7.70 13.83 -12.97
N VAL A 28 7.21 13.58 -14.18
CA VAL A 28 6.23 12.55 -14.52
C VAL A 28 6.94 11.29 -14.98
N TRP A 29 6.69 10.14 -14.33
CA TRP A 29 6.98 8.82 -14.94
C TRP A 29 5.82 8.36 -15.84
N SER A 30 4.57 8.72 -15.49
CA SER A 30 3.36 8.54 -16.32
C SER A 30 2.30 9.59 -15.98
N LYS A 31 1.59 10.11 -17.00
CA LYS A 31 0.59 11.19 -16.84
C LYS A 31 -0.58 10.82 -15.90
N ASN A 32 -0.80 9.52 -15.68
CA ASN A 32 -2.00 9.02 -14.99
C ASN A 32 -1.70 8.26 -13.69
N ALA A 33 -0.42 8.03 -13.36
CA ALA A 33 -0.03 7.17 -12.25
C ALA A 33 1.11 7.79 -11.44
N ASN A 34 0.98 7.80 -10.11
CA ASN A 34 2.06 8.19 -9.21
C ASN A 34 2.64 6.96 -8.50
N TRP A 35 3.98 6.90 -8.38
CA TRP A 35 4.65 5.92 -7.52
C TRP A 35 4.37 6.23 -6.05
N ILE A 36 3.90 5.22 -5.31
CA ILE A 36 3.42 5.36 -3.92
C ILE A 36 4.12 4.41 -2.93
N GLY A 37 4.92 3.46 -3.41
CA GLY A 37 5.65 2.55 -2.53
C GLY A 37 6.22 1.33 -3.26
N TYR A 38 6.64 0.34 -2.48
CA TYR A 38 7.09 -0.94 -3.01
C TYR A 38 6.91 -2.08 -2.01
N VAL A 39 6.87 -3.30 -2.55
CA VAL A 39 6.94 -4.56 -1.80
C VAL A 39 8.28 -5.23 -2.10
N ALA A 40 8.97 -5.65 -1.06
CA ALA A 40 10.25 -6.33 -1.12
C ALA A 40 10.22 -7.60 -0.27
N ILE A 41 11.10 -8.55 -0.56
CA ILE A 41 11.28 -9.75 0.24
C ILE A 41 12.77 -9.97 0.54
N SER A 42 13.07 -10.44 1.75
CA SER A 42 14.43 -10.77 2.15
C SER A 42 15.01 -11.88 1.28
N ASN A 43 16.28 -11.73 0.87
CA ASN A 43 17.03 -12.79 0.19
C ASN A 43 17.44 -13.90 1.17
N ASP A 44 17.96 -15.03 0.66
CA ASP A 44 18.24 -16.22 1.49
C ASP A 44 19.27 -15.97 2.58
N GLU A 45 20.28 -15.15 2.29
CA GLU A 45 21.29 -14.74 3.28
C GLU A 45 20.64 -13.95 4.43
N THR A 46 19.80 -12.98 4.10
CA THR A 46 19.08 -12.16 5.09
C THR A 46 18.07 -12.99 5.87
N SER A 47 17.34 -13.89 5.21
CA SER A 47 16.37 -14.77 5.86
C SER A 47 17.04 -15.74 6.84
N LYS A 48 18.20 -16.31 6.48
CA LYS A 48 19.01 -17.12 7.39
C LYS A 48 19.43 -16.32 8.63
N ARG A 49 19.87 -15.07 8.44
CA ARG A 49 20.26 -14.19 9.55
C ARG A 49 19.06 -13.80 10.44
N LEU A 50 17.89 -13.58 9.87
CA LEU A 50 16.67 -13.20 10.60
C LEU A 50 15.93 -14.40 11.22
N GLY A 51 16.25 -15.62 10.80
CA GLY A 51 15.51 -16.84 11.16
C GLY A 51 14.10 -16.92 10.57
N ARG A 52 13.80 -16.08 9.57
CA ARG A 52 12.50 -15.97 8.90
C ARG A 52 12.63 -15.24 7.56
N ARG A 53 11.69 -15.48 6.64
CA ARG A 53 11.52 -14.72 5.41
C ARG A 53 10.67 -13.48 5.70
N ASP A 54 11.21 -12.28 5.50
CA ASP A 54 10.52 -11.02 5.76
C ASP A 54 10.04 -10.38 4.46
N ILE A 55 8.74 -10.14 4.36
CA ILE A 55 8.13 -9.28 3.34
C ILE A 55 8.08 -7.87 3.90
N THR A 56 8.73 -6.92 3.23
CA THR A 56 8.71 -5.51 3.62
C THR A 56 7.85 -4.71 2.65
N ILE A 57 6.86 -3.98 3.17
CA ILE A 57 6.02 -3.05 2.43
C ILE A 57 6.39 -1.64 2.86
N SER A 58 6.84 -0.81 1.93
CA SER A 58 7.31 0.55 2.20
C SER A 58 6.48 1.57 1.44
N TRP A 59 5.80 2.44 2.17
CA TRP A 59 4.95 3.50 1.65
C TRP A 59 5.66 4.85 1.59
N ARG A 60 5.54 5.51 0.45
CA ARG A 60 6.07 6.85 0.22
C ARG A 60 5.21 7.89 0.93
N GLY A 61 5.84 8.81 1.65
CA GLY A 61 5.20 10.03 2.16
C GLY A 61 4.97 11.10 1.09
N THR A 62 4.23 12.16 1.43
CA THR A 62 3.98 13.30 0.55
C THR A 62 5.23 14.17 0.39
N VAL A 63 5.48 14.69 -0.82
CA VAL A 63 6.55 15.67 -1.08
C VAL A 63 6.01 17.11 -1.03
N THR A 64 4.76 17.34 -1.45
CA THR A 64 4.05 18.63 -1.35
C THR A 64 3.01 18.55 -0.23
N ARG A 65 3.20 19.35 0.84
CA ARG A 65 2.59 19.09 2.15
C ARG A 65 1.22 19.73 2.40
N LEU A 66 0.89 20.89 1.82
CA LEU A 66 -0.22 21.69 2.36
C LEU A 66 -1.58 21.39 1.70
N GLU A 67 -1.64 21.38 0.38
CA GLU A 67 -2.90 21.15 -0.36
C GLU A 67 -3.41 19.72 -0.17
N TRP A 68 -2.52 18.72 -0.28
CA TRP A 68 -2.88 17.32 -0.03
C TRP A 68 -3.39 17.07 1.38
N ILE A 69 -2.78 17.68 2.41
CA ILE A 69 -3.23 17.45 3.79
C ILE A 69 -4.62 18.07 4.00
N ALA A 70 -4.90 19.23 3.40
CA ALA A 70 -6.23 19.84 3.49
C ALA A 70 -7.31 18.97 2.83
N ASP A 71 -7.04 18.43 1.62
CA ASP A 71 -7.98 17.54 0.93
C ASP A 71 -8.20 16.20 1.67
N LEU A 72 -7.17 15.72 2.39
CA LEU A 72 -7.28 14.55 3.26
C LEU A 72 -8.08 14.87 4.54
N MET A 73 -7.96 16.04 5.14
CA MET A 73 -8.49 16.23 6.51
C MET A 73 -10.02 16.33 6.64
N ASP A 74 -10.78 16.29 5.54
CA ASP A 74 -12.14 16.83 5.56
C ASP A 74 -13.19 15.84 6.12
N PHE A 75 -13.05 14.50 5.98
CA PHE A 75 -14.07 13.55 6.50
C PHE A 75 -13.55 12.15 6.91
N LEU A 76 -14.19 11.55 7.93
CA LEU A 76 -14.00 10.16 8.34
C LEU A 76 -15.02 9.23 7.67
N HIS A 77 -14.54 8.17 7.03
CA HIS A 77 -15.38 7.18 6.34
C HIS A 77 -15.31 5.79 6.99
N PRO A 78 -16.43 5.05 7.09
CA PRO A 78 -16.42 3.66 7.54
C PRO A 78 -15.52 2.81 6.64
N ILE A 79 -14.62 2.03 7.24
CA ILE A 79 -13.66 1.20 6.49
C ILE A 79 -14.37 0.09 5.69
N SER A 80 -15.51 -0.39 6.21
CA SER A 80 -16.35 -1.43 5.61
C SER A 80 -16.98 -1.01 4.28
N SER A 81 -17.17 0.29 4.04
CA SER A 81 -17.74 0.82 2.79
C SER A 81 -16.84 0.61 1.57
N ASN A 82 -15.54 0.38 1.77
CA ASN A 82 -14.55 0.25 0.70
C ASN A 82 -14.00 -1.19 0.56
N LYS A 83 -14.81 -2.19 0.93
CA LYS A 83 -14.49 -3.63 0.80
C LYS A 83 -13.27 -4.09 1.61
N ILE A 84 -12.86 -3.34 2.63
CA ILE A 84 -11.90 -3.80 3.64
C ILE A 84 -12.72 -4.47 4.74
N PRO A 85 -12.54 -5.77 5.00
CA PRO A 85 -13.29 -6.45 6.05
C PRO A 85 -13.00 -5.83 7.41
N CYS A 86 -14.06 -5.51 8.16
CA CYS A 86 -13.93 -5.05 9.53
C CYS A 86 -15.16 -5.54 10.33
N PRO A 87 -14.96 -6.30 11.42
CA PRO A 87 -16.07 -6.77 12.25
C PRO A 87 -16.87 -5.65 12.93
N ASP A 88 -16.22 -4.52 13.24
CA ASP A 88 -16.86 -3.37 13.86
C ASP A 88 -17.22 -2.31 12.80
N PRO A 89 -18.51 -2.09 12.51
CA PRO A 89 -18.96 -1.13 11.50
C PRO A 89 -18.71 0.33 11.90
N ASN A 90 -18.35 0.61 13.16
CA ASN A 90 -18.06 1.96 13.65
C ASN A 90 -16.61 2.38 13.41
N VAL A 91 -15.74 1.45 12.98
CA VAL A 91 -14.35 1.77 12.64
C VAL A 91 -14.33 2.65 11.40
N LYS A 92 -13.79 3.85 11.57
CA LYS A 92 -13.63 4.83 10.50
C LYS A 92 -12.16 5.15 10.28
N VAL A 93 -11.84 5.45 9.04
CA VAL A 93 -10.53 5.95 8.62
C VAL A 93 -10.74 7.27 7.90
N GLU A 94 -9.69 8.09 7.90
CA GLU A 94 -9.64 9.32 7.09
C GLU A 94 -9.85 8.93 5.60
N TYR A 95 -10.85 9.56 4.97
CA TYR A 95 -11.32 9.26 3.62
C TYR A 95 -10.23 9.30 2.55
N GLY A 96 -9.43 10.34 2.52
CA GLY A 96 -8.34 10.54 1.59
C GLY A 96 -7.25 9.47 1.69
N PHE A 97 -6.90 8.97 2.88
CA PHE A 97 -6.01 7.81 3.00
C PHE A 97 -6.66 6.55 2.43
N LEU A 98 -7.96 6.36 2.64
CA LEU A 98 -8.72 5.24 2.12
C LEU A 98 -8.87 5.30 0.59
N ASP A 99 -9.14 6.47 0.06
CA ASP A 99 -9.22 6.76 -1.37
C ASP A 99 -7.85 6.50 -2.00
N LEU A 100 -6.77 7.05 -1.45
CA LEU A 100 -5.41 6.76 -1.93
C LEU A 100 -5.04 5.27 -1.97
N TYR A 101 -5.58 4.49 -1.04
CA TYR A 101 -5.33 3.07 -0.94
C TYR A 101 -6.19 2.25 -1.91
N THR A 102 -7.44 2.66 -2.14
CA THR A 102 -8.46 1.87 -2.85
C THR A 102 -8.83 2.40 -4.23
N ASP A 103 -8.44 3.64 -4.56
CA ASP A 103 -8.73 4.29 -5.83
C ASP A 103 -8.03 3.60 -6.99
N LYS A 104 -8.77 3.50 -8.10
CA LYS A 104 -8.32 2.90 -9.35
C LYS A 104 -9.11 3.50 -10.51
N ASP A 105 -8.46 3.56 -11.66
CA ASP A 105 -9.10 4.00 -12.90
C ASP A 105 -9.08 2.84 -13.90
N GLU A 106 -10.25 2.22 -14.09
CA GLU A 106 -10.44 1.08 -15.00
C GLU A 106 -10.15 1.45 -16.45
N ASN A 107 -10.26 2.73 -16.81
CA ASN A 107 -9.96 3.25 -18.14
C ASN A 107 -8.48 3.61 -18.32
N CYS A 108 -7.70 3.64 -17.24
CA CYS A 108 -6.28 3.94 -17.29
C CYS A 108 -5.45 2.67 -17.56
N ARG A 109 -4.56 2.73 -18.56
CA ARG A 109 -3.65 1.61 -18.90
C ARG A 109 -2.69 1.23 -17.75
N TYR A 110 -2.37 2.17 -16.86
CA TYR A 110 -1.38 2.01 -15.78
C TYR A 110 -2.00 1.89 -14.38
N CYS A 111 -3.30 2.19 -14.22
CA CYS A 111 -3.98 2.29 -12.92
C CYS A 111 -5.22 1.40 -12.82
N LYS A 112 -5.25 0.30 -13.59
CA LYS A 112 -6.34 -0.69 -13.56
C LYS A 112 -6.53 -1.34 -12.19
N PHE A 113 -5.47 -1.38 -11.40
CA PHE A 113 -5.46 -1.96 -10.07
C PHE A 113 -5.09 -0.89 -9.05
N SER A 114 -5.85 -0.84 -7.96
CA SER A 114 -5.58 -0.01 -6.80
C SER A 114 -4.27 -0.43 -6.11
N ALA A 115 -3.73 0.45 -5.27
CA ALA A 115 -2.56 0.12 -4.46
C ALA A 115 -2.85 -1.06 -3.51
N ARG A 116 -4.08 -1.13 -3.00
CA ARG A 116 -4.62 -2.27 -2.24
C ARG A 116 -4.52 -3.59 -3.00
N GLU A 117 -5.11 -3.66 -4.21
CA GLU A 117 -5.14 -4.88 -5.01
C GLU A 117 -3.72 -5.35 -5.37
N GLN A 118 -2.82 -4.42 -5.69
CA GLN A 118 -1.41 -4.73 -5.97
C GLN A 118 -0.71 -5.36 -4.76
N ILE A 119 -0.91 -4.82 -3.56
CA ILE A 119 -0.32 -5.35 -2.33
C ILE A 119 -0.88 -6.71 -1.98
N LEU A 120 -2.21 -6.87 -1.94
CA LEU A 120 -2.82 -8.14 -1.54
C LEU A 120 -2.42 -9.26 -2.51
N THR A 121 -2.34 -8.96 -3.80
CA THR A 121 -1.89 -9.91 -4.82
C THR A 121 -0.43 -10.30 -4.62
N GLU A 122 0.46 -9.32 -4.40
CA GLU A 122 1.89 -9.60 -4.25
C GLU A 122 2.21 -10.31 -2.93
N VAL A 123 1.58 -9.92 -1.82
CA VAL A 123 1.71 -10.59 -0.53
C VAL A 123 1.25 -12.05 -0.66
N LYS A 124 0.08 -12.29 -1.27
CA LYS A 124 -0.42 -13.66 -1.50
C LYS A 124 0.56 -14.48 -2.34
N ARG A 125 1.04 -13.92 -3.45
CA ARG A 125 2.03 -14.58 -4.33
C ARG A 125 3.33 -14.93 -3.57
N LEU A 126 3.80 -14.05 -2.69
CA LEU A 126 5.01 -14.30 -1.90
C LEU A 126 4.77 -15.36 -0.81
N VAL A 127 3.61 -15.36 -0.16
CA VAL A 127 3.21 -16.41 0.80
C VAL A 127 3.18 -17.78 0.12
N GLU A 128 2.54 -17.88 -1.04
CA GLU A 128 2.43 -19.13 -1.81
C GLU A 128 3.78 -19.62 -2.35
N LYS A 129 4.72 -18.70 -2.62
CA LYS A 129 6.06 -19.05 -3.13
C LYS A 129 6.96 -19.70 -2.07
N TYR A 130 6.75 -19.39 -0.79
CA TYR A 130 7.60 -19.87 0.32
C TYR A 130 6.78 -20.59 1.41
N PRO A 131 6.03 -21.67 1.08
CA PRO A 131 5.06 -22.29 1.99
C PRO A 131 5.68 -22.95 3.23
N ASN A 132 6.98 -23.31 3.16
CA ASN A 132 7.69 -24.02 4.23
C ASN A 132 8.63 -23.11 5.04
N GLU A 133 8.63 -21.80 4.77
CA GLU A 133 9.46 -20.85 5.51
C GLU A 133 8.63 -20.10 6.54
N LYS A 134 9.19 -19.92 7.75
CA LYS A 134 8.61 -19.00 8.73
C LYS A 134 8.61 -17.59 8.13
N MET A 135 7.45 -16.97 8.03
CA MET A 135 7.28 -15.68 7.38
C MET A 135 6.96 -14.56 8.37
N SER A 136 7.36 -13.34 8.02
CA SER A 136 6.88 -12.10 8.64
C SER A 136 6.56 -11.05 7.58
N ILE A 137 5.66 -10.13 7.94
CA ILE A 137 5.33 -8.96 7.12
C ILE A 137 5.65 -7.72 7.94
N THR A 138 6.50 -6.86 7.41
CA THR A 138 6.89 -5.58 7.99
C THR A 138 6.33 -4.46 7.13
N VAL A 139 5.48 -3.60 7.69
CA VAL A 139 4.90 -2.45 6.97
C VAL A 139 5.46 -1.17 7.54
N THR A 140 5.93 -0.26 6.68
CA THR A 140 6.56 0.99 7.10
C THR A 140 6.22 2.15 6.16
N GLY A 141 6.37 3.36 6.68
CA GLY A 141 6.21 4.60 5.93
C GLY A 141 6.35 5.80 6.87
N HIS A 142 6.61 6.98 6.30
CA HIS A 142 6.76 8.24 7.03
C HIS A 142 5.71 9.25 6.57
N SER A 143 5.17 10.05 7.49
CA SER A 143 4.13 11.06 7.21
C SER A 143 2.89 10.39 6.60
N LEU A 144 2.41 10.80 5.42
CA LEU A 144 1.35 10.09 4.67
C LEU A 144 1.61 8.58 4.58
N GLY A 145 2.87 8.17 4.39
CA GLY A 145 3.24 6.76 4.32
C GLY A 145 2.97 6.00 5.62
N SER A 146 3.02 6.66 6.78
CA SER A 146 2.71 6.02 8.07
C SER A 146 1.22 5.69 8.19
N ALA A 147 0.34 6.57 7.72
CA ALA A 147 -1.10 6.33 7.70
C ALA A 147 -1.46 5.16 6.76
N LEU A 148 -0.87 5.15 5.55
CA LEU A 148 -1.03 4.05 4.61
C LEU A 148 -0.44 2.73 5.14
N ALA A 149 0.67 2.79 5.89
CA ALA A 149 1.24 1.61 6.54
C ALA A 149 0.28 0.99 7.56
N ILE A 150 -0.36 1.81 8.41
CA ILE A 150 -1.34 1.32 9.39
C ILE A 150 -2.58 0.74 8.68
N LEU A 151 -3.14 1.47 7.72
CA LEU A 151 -4.34 1.04 6.99
C LEU A 151 -4.11 -0.28 6.24
N SER A 152 -2.99 -0.39 5.52
CA SER A 152 -2.66 -1.61 4.78
C SER A 152 -2.30 -2.78 5.69
N ALA A 153 -1.66 -2.55 6.84
CA ALA A 153 -1.40 -3.62 7.82
C ALA A 153 -2.72 -4.20 8.35
N HIS A 154 -3.70 -3.35 8.67
CA HIS A 154 -5.03 -3.79 9.07
C HIS A 154 -5.73 -4.61 7.97
N ASP A 155 -5.76 -4.10 6.73
CA ASP A 155 -6.38 -4.80 5.60
C ASP A 155 -5.67 -6.15 5.32
N ILE A 156 -4.34 -6.21 5.39
CA ILE A 156 -3.60 -7.46 5.23
C ILE A 156 -4.00 -8.49 6.29
N VAL A 157 -4.04 -8.14 7.57
CA VAL A 157 -4.40 -9.08 8.64
C VAL A 157 -5.82 -9.61 8.44
N THR A 158 -6.78 -8.72 8.20
CA THR A 158 -8.20 -9.08 8.02
C THR A 158 -8.43 -9.96 6.79
N ASN A 159 -7.70 -9.77 5.70
CA ASN A 159 -7.80 -10.62 4.50
C ASN A 159 -7.00 -11.91 4.63
N LEU A 160 -5.84 -11.89 5.30
CA LEU A 160 -5.03 -13.10 5.51
C LEU A 160 -5.69 -14.06 6.50
N GLU A 161 -6.40 -13.58 7.51
CA GLU A 161 -7.23 -14.45 8.37
C GLU A 161 -8.30 -15.21 7.55
N SER A 162 -8.77 -14.62 6.46
CA SER A 162 -9.72 -15.27 5.52
C SER A 162 -9.04 -16.19 4.50
N ILE A 163 -7.70 -16.20 4.41
CA ILE A 163 -6.90 -16.95 3.42
C ILE A 163 -6.06 -18.06 4.08
N ILE A 164 -5.73 -17.94 5.37
CA ILE A 164 -4.80 -18.83 6.08
C ILE A 164 -5.50 -19.77 7.08
N ILE A 165 -6.80 -19.58 7.35
CA ILE A 165 -7.62 -20.49 8.19
C ILE A 165 -8.49 -21.39 7.31
#